data_AF-W7AV78-F1
#
_entry.id   AF-W7AV78-F1
#
_cell.length_a   1.000
_cell.length_b   1.000
_cell.length_c   1.000
_cell.angle_alpha   90.00
_cell.angle_beta   90.00
_cell.angle_gamma   90.00
#
_symmetry.space_group_name_H-M   'P 1'
#
loop_
_entity.id
_entity.type
_entity.pdbx_description
1 polymer ?
#
loop_
_entity_poly.entity_id
_entity_poly.type
_entity_poly.pdbx_seq_one_letter_code
_entity_poly.pdbx_strand_id
1 'polypeptide(L)'
;MDNNYFMDSTHYNDQIHEDEGNNTLEKYDENLNNKNDIFIQNKVGRLISEKYLSEFINEDIFFIGEIINQHEDIITLKSVNGNCVECIIKDSNFQTQSKYIGIKGIVSNNLKVLETRGIVFLDDVNFEIVNDYIDISIKNANSDVFLCSY
;
A
#
# COMPACT_ATOMS: atom_id res chain seq x y z
N MET A 1 -0.32 -64.02 33.94
CA MET A 1 0.79 -63.13 33.56
C MET A 1 0.55 -62.80 32.12
N ASP A 2 0.51 -61.52 31.77
CA ASP A 2 0.96 -61.00 30.47
C ASP A 2 0.74 -59.49 30.49
N ASN A 3 1.84 -58.79 30.73
CA ASN A 3 2.00 -57.38 30.37
C ASN A 3 2.04 -57.30 28.84
N ASN A 4 1.34 -56.33 28.25
CA ASN A 4 1.85 -55.62 27.07
C ASN A 4 1.19 -54.25 26.99
N TYR A 5 2.01 -53.23 27.28
CA TYR A 5 1.69 -51.82 27.19
C TYR A 5 1.68 -51.36 25.72
N PHE A 6 0.51 -50.88 25.29
CA PHE A 6 0.23 -49.58 24.64
C PHE A 6 1.26 -48.89 23.70
N MET A 7 0.73 -48.55 22.51
CA MET A 7 0.85 -47.26 21.75
C MET A 7 2.24 -46.87 21.20
N ASP A 8 2.41 -46.25 20.02
CA ASP A 8 1.53 -45.74 18.97
C ASP A 8 2.38 -45.72 17.68
N SER A 9 1.86 -46.17 16.55
CA SER A 9 2.63 -46.35 15.31
C SER A 9 2.54 -45.11 14.44
N THR A 10 3.51 -44.20 14.56
CA THR A 10 3.73 -43.13 13.57
C THR A 10 4.68 -43.62 12.47
N HIS A 11 4.10 -43.91 11.31
CA HIS A 11 4.79 -44.30 10.09
C HIS A 11 5.66 -43.17 9.51
N TYR A 12 6.94 -43.48 9.29
CA TYR A 12 7.85 -42.74 8.41
C TYR A 12 8.67 -43.77 7.60
N ASN A 13 8.38 -43.93 6.30
CA ASN A 13 9.27 -43.47 5.24
C ASN A 13 8.84 -43.93 3.83
N ASP A 14 9.06 -42.98 2.91
CA ASP A 14 9.37 -43.09 1.49
C ASP A 14 8.32 -43.64 0.51
N GLN A 15 7.38 -42.76 0.13
CA GLN A 15 6.82 -42.76 -1.22
C GLN A 15 6.81 -41.34 -1.80
N ILE A 16 7.55 -41.17 -2.89
CA ILE A 16 7.52 -40.00 -3.77
C ILE A 16 6.18 -40.04 -4.51
N HIS A 17 5.32 -39.05 -4.27
CA HIS A 17 4.18 -38.76 -5.12
C HIS A 17 4.13 -37.26 -5.41
N GLU A 18 4.20 -36.96 -6.70
CA GLU A 18 3.99 -35.65 -7.33
C GLU A 18 2.57 -35.18 -7.00
N ASP A 19 2.45 -34.07 -6.25
CA ASP A 19 1.17 -33.42 -5.99
C ASP A 19 0.95 -32.28 -6.99
N GLU A 20 -0.12 -32.44 -7.75
CA GLU A 20 -0.54 -31.59 -8.85
C GLU A 20 -1.04 -30.24 -8.32
N GLY A 21 -0.18 -29.22 -8.38
CA GLY A 21 -0.57 -27.83 -8.21
C GLY A 21 -1.49 -27.38 -9.34
N ASN A 22 -2.80 -27.50 -9.12
CA ASN A 22 -3.85 -26.89 -9.95
C ASN A 22 -3.78 -25.36 -9.85
N ASN A 23 -2.85 -24.77 -10.60
CA ASN A 23 -2.93 -23.39 -11.06
C ASN A 23 -4.07 -23.31 -12.07
N THR A 24 -5.28 -23.00 -11.60
CA THR A 24 -6.41 -22.67 -12.48
C THR A 24 -6.10 -21.34 -13.16
N LEU A 25 -5.42 -21.45 -14.31
CA LEU A 25 -5.27 -20.43 -15.33
C LEU A 25 -6.67 -20.10 -15.86
N GLU A 26 -7.33 -19.11 -15.26
CA GLU A 26 -8.58 -18.58 -15.81
C GLU A 26 -8.28 -17.84 -17.12
N LYS A 27 -8.81 -18.43 -18.19
CA LYS A 27 -8.79 -18.04 -19.60
C LYS A 27 -8.92 -16.52 -19.79
N TYR A 28 -7.86 -15.91 -20.30
CA TYR A 28 -7.95 -14.61 -20.95
C TYR A 28 -8.50 -14.81 -22.36
N ASP A 29 -9.57 -14.07 -22.68
CA ASP A 29 -10.14 -13.91 -24.01
C ASP A 29 -9.04 -13.46 -24.99
N GLU A 30 -8.66 -14.32 -25.94
CA GLU A 30 -7.60 -14.08 -26.93
C GLU A 30 -7.96 -13.05 -28.03
N ASN A 31 -8.90 -12.13 -27.76
CA ASN A 31 -9.36 -11.15 -28.75
C ASN A 31 -9.51 -9.71 -28.22
N LEU A 32 -8.67 -9.28 -27.27
CA LEU A 32 -8.47 -7.84 -27.01
C LEU A 32 -7.11 -7.37 -27.52
N ASN A 33 -7.06 -7.06 -28.82
CA ASN A 33 -6.05 -6.20 -29.42
C ASN A 33 -6.19 -4.76 -28.86
N ASN A 34 -5.68 -4.53 -27.66
CA ASN A 34 -5.25 -3.20 -27.23
C ASN A 34 -4.22 -3.34 -26.10
N LYS A 35 -2.94 -3.28 -26.47
CA LYS A 35 -1.78 -3.45 -25.57
C LYS A 35 -1.60 -2.34 -24.50
N ASN A 36 -2.61 -1.50 -24.29
CA ASN A 36 -2.57 -0.38 -23.35
C ASN A 36 -3.53 -0.55 -22.15
N ASP A 37 -4.49 -1.49 -22.18
CA ASP A 37 -5.54 -1.59 -21.15
C ASP A 37 -5.28 -2.63 -20.04
N ILE A 38 -4.14 -3.34 -20.08
CA ILE A 38 -3.82 -4.45 -19.15
C ILE A 38 -2.96 -3.98 -17.95
N PHE A 39 -2.68 -2.67 -17.83
CA PHE A 39 -1.98 -2.08 -16.67
C PHE A 39 -2.90 -1.33 -15.70
N ILE A 40 -4.18 -1.72 -15.60
CA ILE A 40 -5.02 -1.37 -14.44
C ILE A 40 -4.66 -2.31 -13.27
N GLN A 41 -3.36 -2.50 -13.00
CA GLN A 41 -2.91 -2.97 -11.71
C GLN A 41 -3.16 -1.84 -10.72
N ASN A 42 -3.84 -2.14 -9.61
CA ASN A 42 -4.04 -1.29 -8.43
C ASN A 42 -2.91 -0.25 -8.25
N LYS A 43 -3.06 0.92 -8.88
CA LYS A 43 -1.98 1.91 -8.95
C LYS A 43 -1.94 2.64 -7.63
N VAL A 44 -1.36 2.05 -6.58
CA VAL A 44 -1.10 2.72 -5.30
C VAL A 44 -0.53 4.08 -5.67
N GLY A 45 -1.26 5.16 -5.35
CA GLY A 45 -0.91 6.50 -5.82
C GLY A 45 0.54 6.82 -5.46
N ARG A 46 1.15 7.79 -6.15
CA ARG A 46 2.57 8.11 -5.89
C ARG A 46 2.75 8.48 -4.42
N LEU A 47 3.73 7.86 -3.77
CA LEU A 47 4.10 8.23 -2.41
C LEU A 47 4.73 9.62 -2.45
N ILE A 48 4.07 10.59 -1.81
CA ILE A 48 4.55 11.97 -1.77
C ILE A 48 4.53 12.50 -0.33
N SER A 49 5.33 13.53 -0.10
CA SER A 49 5.25 14.37 1.08
C SER A 49 4.44 15.62 0.78
N GLU A 50 4.10 16.37 1.81
CA GLU A 50 3.27 17.56 1.72
C GLU A 50 3.89 18.68 0.88
N LYS A 51 5.23 18.69 0.77
CA LYS A 51 5.99 19.62 -0.08
C LYS A 51 5.54 19.59 -1.54
N TYR A 52 5.05 18.44 -1.99
CA TYR A 52 4.73 18.19 -3.39
C TYR A 52 3.23 18.31 -3.69
N LEU A 53 2.35 18.56 -2.70
CA LEU A 53 0.90 18.56 -2.92
C LEU A 53 0.45 19.46 -4.09
N SER A 54 1.07 20.63 -4.24
CA SER A 54 0.75 21.56 -5.33
C SER A 54 1.07 21.02 -6.72
N GLU A 55 2.04 20.11 -6.83
CA GLU A 55 2.44 19.48 -8.09
C GLU A 55 1.54 18.29 -8.45
N PHE A 56 0.80 17.74 -7.47
CA PHE A 56 -0.01 16.53 -7.61
C PHE A 56 -1.52 16.80 -7.49
N ILE A 57 -1.97 18.03 -7.73
CA ILE A 57 -3.39 18.40 -7.70
C ILE A 57 -4.18 17.55 -8.72
N ASN A 58 -5.28 16.96 -8.26
CA ASN A 58 -6.12 16.01 -9.00
C ASN A 58 -5.42 14.70 -9.39
N GLU A 59 -4.24 14.41 -8.83
CA GLU A 59 -3.56 13.13 -9.01
C GLU A 59 -3.79 12.18 -7.83
N ASP A 60 -3.76 10.88 -8.15
CA ASP A 60 -3.79 9.80 -7.17
C ASP A 60 -2.44 9.69 -6.44
N ILE A 61 -2.49 9.82 -5.12
CA ILE A 61 -1.33 9.76 -4.24
C ILE A 61 -1.48 8.72 -3.12
N PHE A 62 -0.36 8.39 -2.50
CA PHE A 62 -0.30 7.72 -1.21
C PHE A 62 0.39 8.66 -0.21
N PHE A 63 -0.33 9.07 0.83
CA PHE A 63 0.15 10.08 1.77
C PHE A 63 0.30 9.49 3.17
N ILE A 64 1.50 9.52 3.73
CA ILE A 64 1.79 8.96 5.05
C ILE A 64 1.97 10.09 6.06
N GLY A 65 1.38 9.93 7.25
CA GLY A 65 1.59 10.85 8.35
C GLY A 65 1.20 10.30 9.72
N GLU A 66 1.61 11.05 10.74
CA GLU A 66 1.26 10.84 12.14
C GLU A 66 -0.07 11.53 12.42
N ILE A 67 -1.02 10.82 13.05
CA ILE A 67 -2.30 11.41 13.43
C ILE A 67 -2.07 12.40 14.58
N ILE A 68 -2.34 13.68 14.32
CA ILE A 68 -2.25 14.74 15.35
C ILE A 68 -3.63 15.10 15.88
N ASN A 69 -4.64 15.08 15.01
CA ASN A 69 -6.01 15.40 15.38
C ASN A 69 -7.00 14.67 14.49
N GLN A 70 -8.18 14.40 15.01
CA GLN A 70 -9.30 13.84 14.27
C GLN A 70 -10.61 14.49 14.74
N HIS A 71 -11.41 14.95 13.78
CA HIS A 71 -12.73 15.51 14.01
C HIS A 71 -13.66 15.11 12.87
N GLU A 72 -14.70 14.33 13.17
CA GLU A 72 -15.65 13.82 12.17
C GLU A 72 -14.94 13.13 10.99
N ASP A 73 -15.10 13.64 9.77
CA ASP A 73 -14.51 13.16 8.52
C ASP A 73 -13.16 13.80 8.20
N ILE A 74 -12.57 14.57 9.12
CA ILE A 74 -11.29 15.26 8.93
C ILE A 74 -10.24 14.68 9.87
N ILE A 75 -9.14 14.22 9.29
CA ILE A 75 -7.92 13.83 10.02
C ILE A 75 -6.81 14.82 9.68
N THR A 76 -6.18 15.40 10.69
CA THR A 76 -4.95 16.17 10.51
C THR A 76 -3.75 15.27 10.69
N LEU A 77 -2.96 15.13 9.62
CA LEU A 77 -1.74 14.33 9.60
C LEU A 77 -0.51 15.22 9.60
N LYS A 78 0.42 14.96 10.52
CA LYS A 78 1.78 15.49 10.43
C LYS A 78 2.57 14.63 9.47
N SER A 79 2.96 15.24 8.36
CA SER A 79 3.73 14.61 7.29
C SER A 79 5.15 14.27 7.74
N VAL A 80 5.86 13.51 6.89
CA VAL A 80 7.26 13.11 7.08
C VAL A 80 8.24 14.27 7.23
N ASN A 81 7.91 15.45 6.72
CA ASN A 81 8.70 16.68 6.88
C ASN A 81 8.26 17.56 8.06
N GLY A 82 7.26 17.12 8.83
CA GLY A 82 6.82 17.78 10.05
C GLY A 82 5.69 18.80 9.89
N ASN A 83 5.29 19.15 8.65
CA ASN A 83 4.14 20.01 8.39
C ASN A 83 2.83 19.23 8.43
N CYS A 84 1.74 19.90 8.80
CA CYS A 84 0.42 19.29 8.91
C CYS A 84 -0.40 19.42 7.63
N VAL A 85 -1.13 18.37 7.28
CA VAL A 85 -2.04 18.30 6.14
C VAL A 85 -3.39 17.78 6.61
N GLU A 86 -4.45 18.45 6.18
CA GLU A 86 -5.81 17.97 6.40
C GLU A 86 -6.16 16.91 5.36
N CYS A 87 -6.68 15.80 5.84
CA CYS A 87 -7.13 14.68 5.02
C CYS A 87 -8.62 14.45 5.31
N ILE A 88 -9.42 14.35 4.25
CA ILE A 88 -10.86 14.10 4.34
C ILE A 88 -11.09 12.63 4.05
N ILE A 89 -11.69 11.92 5.00
CA ILE A 89 -11.97 10.48 4.93
C ILE A 89 -13.44 10.23 4.58
N LYS A 90 -13.74 9.16 3.83
CA LYS A 90 -15.14 8.87 3.49
C LYS A 90 -15.98 8.35 4.66
N ASP A 91 -15.33 7.64 5.58
CA ASP A 91 -16.00 7.05 6.74
C ASP A 91 -15.94 8.01 7.93
N SER A 92 -17.06 8.68 8.22
CA SER A 92 -17.19 9.60 9.35
C SER A 92 -17.10 8.90 10.72
N ASN A 93 -17.21 7.57 10.76
CA ASN A 93 -17.08 6.77 11.98
C ASN A 93 -15.70 6.12 12.12
N PHE A 94 -14.74 6.50 11.27
CA PHE A 94 -13.38 6.00 11.37
C PHE A 94 -12.83 6.21 12.78
N GLN A 95 -12.30 5.15 13.37
CA GLN A 95 -11.57 5.21 14.63
C GLN A 95 -10.35 4.32 14.51
N THR A 96 -9.22 4.79 15.01
CA THR A 96 -7.99 4.01 14.99
C THR A 96 -7.18 4.23 16.26
N GLN A 97 -6.46 3.18 16.64
CA GLN A 97 -5.46 3.22 17.70
C GLN A 97 -4.04 3.38 17.11
N SER A 98 -3.89 3.28 15.79
CA SER A 98 -2.60 3.42 15.12
C SER A 98 -2.14 4.86 15.16
N LYS A 99 -0.87 5.06 15.51
CA LYS A 99 -0.24 6.38 15.54
C LYS A 99 0.00 6.93 14.13
N TYR A 100 0.35 6.06 13.19
CA TYR A 100 0.67 6.41 11.81
C TYR A 100 -0.31 5.76 10.85
N ILE A 101 -0.68 6.50 9.81
CA ILE A 101 -1.53 5.99 8.74
C ILE A 101 -1.03 6.45 7.38
N GLY A 102 -1.36 5.66 6.36
CA GLY A 102 -1.21 6.00 4.96
C GLY A 102 -2.58 6.16 4.30
N ILE A 103 -2.85 7.28 3.66
CA ILE A 103 -4.12 7.57 2.97
C ILE A 103 -3.90 7.43 1.46
N LYS A 104 -4.69 6.56 0.83
CA LYS A 104 -4.78 6.47 -0.63
C LYS A 104 -5.86 7.42 -1.11
N GLY A 105 -5.46 8.50 -1.76
CA GLY A 105 -6.35 9.61 -2.03
C GLY A 105 -5.95 10.45 -3.22
N ILE A 106 -6.74 11.48 -3.48
CA ILE A 106 -6.50 12.48 -4.51
C ILE A 106 -6.22 13.83 -3.83
N VAL A 107 -5.25 14.59 -4.35
CA VAL A 107 -5.00 15.95 -3.85
C VAL A 107 -6.05 16.91 -4.41
N SER A 108 -6.72 17.63 -3.54
CA SER A 108 -7.69 18.66 -3.93
C SER A 108 -7.02 19.99 -4.25
N ASN A 109 -7.76 20.88 -4.92
CA ASN A 109 -7.27 22.24 -5.27
C ASN A 109 -6.89 23.10 -4.04
N ASN A 110 -7.39 22.77 -2.85
CA ASN A 110 -7.02 23.43 -1.59
C ASN A 110 -5.95 22.67 -0.80
N LEU A 111 -5.16 21.82 -1.47
CA LEU A 111 -4.03 21.07 -0.92
C LEU A 111 -4.42 20.14 0.24
N LYS A 112 -5.65 19.63 0.23
CA LYS A 112 -6.08 18.56 1.13
C LYS A 112 -5.96 17.22 0.42
N VAL A 113 -5.90 16.14 1.20
CA VAL A 113 -5.94 14.77 0.65
C VAL A 113 -7.34 14.23 0.83
N LEU A 114 -8.03 13.93 -0.27
CA LEU A 114 -9.34 13.30 -0.26
C LEU A 114 -9.14 11.78 -0.35
N GLU A 115 -9.52 11.03 0.68
CA GLU A 115 -9.46 9.57 0.65
C GLU A 115 -10.36 9.03 -0.47
N THR A 116 -9.80 8.16 -1.31
CA THR A 116 -10.54 7.56 -2.43
C THR A 116 -10.55 6.05 -2.41
N ARG A 117 -9.47 5.42 -1.94
CA ARG A 117 -9.22 3.97 -2.07
C ARG A 117 -8.87 3.27 -0.76
N GLY A 118 -8.98 3.99 0.35
CA GLY A 118 -8.83 3.47 1.69
C GLY A 118 -7.60 3.99 2.43
N ILE A 119 -7.53 3.54 3.68
CA ILE A 119 -6.52 3.92 4.66
C ILE A 119 -5.73 2.66 5.02
N VAL A 120 -4.42 2.82 5.18
CA VAL A 120 -3.48 1.79 5.59
C VAL A 120 -2.98 2.14 6.98
N PHE A 121 -3.12 1.23 7.93
CA PHE A 121 -2.56 1.39 9.27
C PHE A 121 -1.09 1.00 9.27
N LEU A 122 -0.25 1.81 9.90
CA LEU A 122 1.19 1.65 9.89
C LEU A 122 1.74 1.63 11.32
N ASP A 123 2.58 0.65 11.59
CA ASP A 123 3.32 0.54 12.84
C ASP A 123 4.79 0.92 12.59
N ASP A 124 5.40 1.64 13.54
CA ASP A 124 6.83 1.96 13.57
C ASP A 124 7.43 2.52 12.25
N VAL A 125 6.86 3.61 11.75
CA VAL A 125 7.36 4.30 10.55
C VAL A 125 8.54 5.22 10.88
N ASN A 126 9.67 5.04 10.19
CA ASN A 126 10.79 5.98 10.23
C ASN A 126 10.60 7.09 9.18
N PHE A 127 10.19 8.28 9.62
CA PHE A 127 9.90 9.41 8.73
C PHE A 127 11.12 9.97 8.01
N GLU A 128 12.32 9.85 8.57
CA GLU A 128 13.55 10.31 7.92
C GLU A 128 13.83 9.48 6.66
N ILE A 129 13.77 8.15 6.79
CA ILE A 129 13.97 7.23 5.66
C ILE A 129 12.88 7.42 4.60
N VAL A 130 11.62 7.55 5.02
CA VAL A 130 10.50 7.76 4.08
C VAL A 130 10.63 9.09 3.34
N ASN A 131 11.02 10.16 4.04
CA ASN A 131 11.23 11.45 3.41
C ASN A 131 12.37 11.40 2.37
N ASP A 132 13.51 10.80 2.73
CA ASP A 132 14.64 10.65 1.81
C ASP A 132 14.25 9.84 0.58
N TYR A 133 13.49 8.76 0.76
CA TYR A 133 12.96 7.97 -0.35
C TYR A 133 12.08 8.81 -1.30
N ILE A 134 11.15 9.61 -0.76
CA ILE A 134 10.28 10.49 -1.54
C ILE A 134 11.13 11.49 -2.34
N ASP A 135 12.06 12.17 -1.67
CA ASP A 135 12.94 13.15 -2.28
C ASP A 135 13.75 12.55 -3.44
N ILE A 136 14.36 11.38 -3.22
CA ILE A 136 15.13 10.66 -4.25
C ILE A 136 14.21 10.25 -5.41
N SER A 137 13.04 9.67 -5.11
CA SER A 137 12.10 9.19 -6.11
C SER A 137 11.59 10.31 -7.01
N ILE A 138 11.29 11.49 -6.44
CA ILE A 138 10.75 12.62 -7.22
C ILE A 138 11.86 13.31 -8.00
N LYS A 139 13.02 13.58 -7.37
CA LYS A 139 14.17 14.22 -8.05
C LYS A 139 14.66 13.41 -9.25
N ASN A 140 14.56 12.08 -9.17
CA ASN A 140 15.04 11.19 -10.22
C ASN A 140 13.92 10.60 -11.08
N ALA A 141 12.69 11.11 -10.97
CA ALA A 141 11.52 10.55 -11.69
C ALA A 141 11.71 10.50 -13.23
N ASN A 142 12.54 11.40 -13.77
CA ASN A 142 12.85 11.48 -15.21
C ASN A 142 14.29 11.10 -15.53
N SER A 143 15.01 10.44 -14.60
CA SER A 143 16.40 10.07 -14.83
C SER A 143 16.49 8.81 -15.68
N ASP A 144 17.22 8.89 -16.79
CA ASP A 144 17.48 7.77 -17.71
C ASP A 144 18.20 6.58 -17.05
N VAL A 145 18.86 6.80 -15.90
CA VAL A 145 19.51 5.73 -15.13
C VAL A 145 18.49 4.91 -14.33
N PHE A 146 17.39 5.52 -13.92
CA PHE A 146 16.34 4.89 -13.10
C PHE A 146 15.12 4.47 -13.92
N LEU A 147 14.91 5.07 -15.10
CA LEU A 147 13.99 4.60 -16.11
C LEU A 147 14.70 3.51 -16.91
N CYS A 148 14.47 2.23 -16.59
CA CYS A 148 14.94 1.12 -17.40
C CYS A 148 14.53 1.38 -18.86
N SER A 149 15.51 1.70 -19.72
CA SER A 149 15.32 1.81 -21.15
C SER A 149 15.07 0.39 -21.66
N TYR A 150 13.82 0.08 -22.01
CA TYR A 150 13.47 -1.12 -22.79
C TYR A 150 13.43 -0.76 -24.28
#